data_AF-A0A524EUW6-F1
#
_entry.id   AF-A0A524EUW6-F1
#
_cell.length_a   1.000
_cell.length_b   1.000
_cell.length_c   1.000
_cell.angle_alpha   90.00
_cell.angle_beta   90.00
_cell.angle_gamma   90.00
#
_symmetry.space_group_name_H-M   'P 1'
#
loop_
_entity.id
_entity.type
_entity.pdbx_description
1 polymer ?
#
loop_
_entity_poly.entity_id
_entity_poly.type
_entity_poly.pdbx_seq_one_letter_code
_entity_poly.pdbx_strand_id
1 'polypeptide(L)'
;MAETEEDFQRVYRIRYLVFHDELNEAPFSEDGLDHDAFDDNGCADYVLLCEKATDEIVGIYRLMPNTKSKPEMGYFYTNIEFCLDDVINNPKYMNYTSDLGRLVILKEHRGGTSLILMWMGLLQYCINNDITYLLGCGSLYTGTTKEQVEQLIAKLEHKKLIVHEPNIFPRPPSEQRILCKKYMDKDPNPEYADVGDDIIDYKKPKTIENVKLPILIKRYQQVGAVLVGYPAYDGYDFGTFDLLVMINRKTLKTWIAIYGIKLKLLGDRLRKGASKKKKSKK
;
A
#
# COMPACT_ATOMS: atom_id res chain seq x y z
N MET A 1 -4.38 -17.83 -7.16
CA MET A 1 -4.46 -16.81 -6.09
C MET A 1 -4.34 -17.57 -4.77
N ALA A 2 -4.25 -16.94 -3.60
CA ALA A 2 -4.45 -17.69 -2.36
C ALA A 2 -5.87 -18.25 -2.40
N GLU A 3 -6.02 -19.57 -2.33
CA GLU A 3 -7.30 -20.25 -2.61
C GLU A 3 -7.70 -21.21 -1.49
N THR A 4 -6.78 -21.52 -0.57
CA THR A 4 -7.01 -22.39 0.57
C THR A 4 -6.80 -21.64 1.89
N GLU A 5 -7.43 -22.12 2.97
CA GLU A 5 -7.20 -21.62 4.33
C GLU A 5 -5.70 -21.68 4.71
N GLU A 6 -5.00 -22.70 4.23
CA GLU A 6 -3.58 -22.87 4.45
C GLU A 6 -2.74 -21.75 3.78
N ASP A 7 -3.16 -21.28 2.60
CA ASP A 7 -2.50 -20.15 1.94
C ASP A 7 -2.65 -18.86 2.77
N PHE A 8 -3.84 -18.61 3.32
CA PHE A 8 -4.08 -17.43 4.16
C PHE A 8 -3.25 -17.48 5.44
N GLN A 9 -3.21 -18.63 6.12
CA GLN A 9 -2.35 -18.85 7.29
C GLN A 9 -0.87 -18.58 6.98
N ARG A 10 -0.37 -19.07 5.84
CA ARG A 10 1.01 -18.80 5.39
C ARG A 10 1.24 -17.31 5.12
N VAL A 11 0.27 -16.63 4.51
CA VAL A 11 0.32 -15.17 4.25
C VAL A 11 0.38 -14.36 5.55
N TYR A 12 -0.46 -14.68 6.54
CA TYR A 12 -0.43 -13.97 7.82
C TYR A 12 0.83 -14.26 8.62
N ARG A 13 1.35 -15.50 8.53
CA ARG A 13 2.59 -15.89 9.19
C ARG A 13 3.80 -15.17 8.62
N ILE A 14 3.98 -15.13 7.31
CA ILE A 14 5.13 -14.42 6.69
C ILE A 14 5.10 -12.93 7.02
N ARG A 15 3.90 -12.34 7.09
CA ARG A 15 3.74 -10.95 7.52
C ARG A 15 4.20 -10.74 8.95
N TYR A 16 3.76 -11.59 9.88
CA TYR A 16 4.20 -11.54 11.28
C TYR A 16 5.72 -11.65 11.42
N LEU A 17 6.32 -12.64 10.76
CA LEU A 17 7.78 -12.87 10.80
C LEU A 17 8.58 -11.64 10.33
N VAL A 18 8.05 -10.86 9.39
CA VAL A 18 8.77 -9.68 8.88
C VAL A 18 8.43 -8.42 9.67
N PHE A 19 7.16 -8.09 9.86
CA PHE A 19 6.79 -6.86 10.56
C PHE A 19 7.11 -6.93 12.06
N HIS A 20 6.78 -8.04 12.73
CA HIS A 20 7.06 -8.21 14.15
C HIS A 20 8.50 -8.67 14.38
N ASP A 21 8.88 -9.88 13.97
CA ASP A 21 10.16 -10.48 14.39
C ASP A 21 11.40 -9.79 13.80
N GLU A 22 11.34 -9.34 12.53
CA GLU A 22 12.49 -8.73 11.87
C GLU A 22 12.55 -7.21 12.09
N LEU A 23 11.44 -6.52 11.82
CA LEU A 23 11.43 -5.06 11.77
C LEU A 23 11.08 -4.43 13.13
N ASN A 24 10.45 -5.17 14.05
CA ASN A 24 9.89 -4.63 15.30
C ASN A 24 8.92 -3.47 15.05
N GLU A 25 8.12 -3.60 13.99
CA GLU A 25 7.15 -2.59 13.53
C GLU A 25 5.71 -3.11 13.63
N ALA A 26 5.44 -4.26 14.26
CA ALA A 26 4.08 -4.73 14.49
C ALA A 26 3.92 -5.20 15.94
N PRO A 27 2.70 -5.12 16.53
CA PRO A 27 2.45 -5.62 17.87
C PRO A 27 2.62 -7.14 17.95
N PHE A 28 2.81 -7.64 19.17
CA PHE A 28 2.86 -9.07 19.43
C PHE A 28 1.48 -9.71 19.17
N SER A 29 1.48 -10.90 18.56
CA SER A 29 0.28 -11.73 18.40
C SER A 29 0.48 -13.09 19.03
N GLU A 30 -0.48 -13.54 19.85
CA GLU A 30 -0.43 -14.84 20.53
C GLU A 30 -0.38 -16.03 19.56
N ASP A 31 -1.01 -15.92 18.39
CA ASP A 31 -1.01 -16.95 17.35
C ASP A 31 0.18 -16.84 16.37
N GLY A 32 0.97 -15.76 16.48
CA GLY A 32 2.08 -15.46 15.58
C GLY A 32 1.64 -15.20 14.14
N LEU A 33 0.47 -14.59 13.95
CA LEU A 33 -0.10 -14.18 12.67
C LEU A 33 -0.30 -12.65 12.64
N ASP A 34 -0.01 -12.03 11.50
CA ASP A 34 -0.36 -10.63 11.24
C ASP A 34 -1.61 -10.60 10.35
N HIS A 35 -2.75 -10.35 10.99
CA HIS A 35 -4.08 -10.37 10.41
C HIS A 35 -4.91 -9.22 10.97
N ASP A 36 -5.52 -8.43 10.10
CA ASP A 36 -6.37 -7.30 10.48
C ASP A 36 -7.73 -7.34 9.76
N ALA A 37 -8.63 -6.43 10.11
CA ALA A 37 -9.97 -6.39 9.54
C ALA A 37 -10.01 -6.17 8.01
N PHE A 38 -8.92 -5.72 7.38
CA PHE A 38 -8.81 -5.59 5.93
C PHE A 38 -8.51 -6.92 5.23
N ASP A 39 -8.12 -7.94 5.98
CA ASP A 39 -7.92 -9.30 5.49
C ASP A 39 -9.23 -10.12 5.53
N ASP A 40 -10.17 -9.71 6.38
CA ASP A 40 -11.42 -10.41 6.64
C ASP A 40 -12.46 -10.29 5.52
N ASN A 41 -13.45 -11.19 5.57
CA ASN A 41 -14.70 -11.11 4.81
C ASN A 41 -14.54 -10.88 3.29
N GLY A 42 -13.44 -11.39 2.72
CA GLY A 42 -13.14 -11.31 1.28
C GLY A 42 -12.76 -9.91 0.78
N CYS A 43 -12.36 -9.00 1.67
CA CYS A 43 -11.97 -7.63 1.34
C CYS A 43 -10.62 -7.54 0.59
N ALA A 44 -9.74 -8.52 0.81
CA ALA A 44 -8.40 -8.57 0.23
C ALA A 44 -8.25 -9.58 -0.91
N ASP A 45 -7.34 -9.25 -1.82
CA ASP A 45 -6.63 -10.15 -2.71
C ASP A 45 -5.14 -10.13 -2.37
N TYR A 46 -4.40 -11.15 -2.80
CA TYR A 46 -2.98 -11.25 -2.56
C TYR A 46 -2.22 -11.56 -3.85
N VAL A 47 -1.15 -10.80 -4.08
CA VAL A 47 -0.11 -11.17 -5.04
C VAL A 47 1.00 -11.84 -4.25
N LEU A 48 1.22 -13.13 -4.55
CA LEU A 48 2.21 -13.96 -3.89
C LEU A 48 3.43 -14.13 -4.79
N LEU A 49 4.61 -14.04 -4.20
CA LEU A 49 5.86 -14.51 -4.76
C LEU A 49 6.17 -15.84 -4.09
N CYS A 50 6.16 -16.92 -4.87
CA CYS A 50 6.48 -18.26 -4.38
C CYS A 50 7.81 -18.74 -4.93
N GLU A 51 8.59 -19.43 -4.09
CA GLU A 51 9.76 -20.17 -4.55
C GLU A 51 9.30 -21.38 -5.38
N LYS A 52 9.83 -21.51 -6.60
CA LYS A 52 9.36 -22.53 -7.55
C LYS A 52 9.62 -23.97 -7.10
N ALA A 53 10.69 -24.21 -6.34
CA ALA A 53 11.09 -25.56 -5.95
C ALA A 53 10.24 -26.13 -4.81
N THR A 54 9.82 -25.27 -3.89
CA THR A 54 9.14 -25.63 -2.64
C THR A 54 7.68 -25.21 -2.61
N ASP A 55 7.28 -24.30 -3.49
CA ASP A 55 6.00 -23.57 -3.47
C ASP A 55 5.81 -22.72 -2.19
N GLU A 56 6.91 -22.43 -1.49
CA GLU A 56 6.90 -21.58 -0.30
C GLU A 56 6.62 -20.13 -0.69
N ILE A 57 5.73 -19.46 0.05
CA ILE A 57 5.46 -18.04 -0.11
C ILE A 57 6.65 -17.27 0.49
N VAL A 58 7.41 -16.58 -0.36
CA VAL A 58 8.60 -15.81 0.03
C VAL A 58 8.41 -14.30 -0.06
N GLY A 59 7.25 -13.86 -0.55
CA GLY A 59 6.85 -12.47 -0.52
C GLY A 59 5.38 -12.26 -0.87
N ILE A 60 4.81 -11.16 -0.38
CA ILE A 60 3.39 -10.85 -0.55
C ILE A 60 3.16 -9.34 -0.78
N TYR A 61 2.07 -9.06 -1.47
CA TYR A 61 1.37 -7.77 -1.46
C TYR A 61 -0.09 -8.05 -1.13
N ARG A 62 -0.68 -7.24 -0.26
CA ARG A 62 -2.14 -7.16 -0.09
C ARG A 62 -2.70 -6.13 -1.06
N LEU A 63 -3.82 -6.48 -1.69
CA LEU A 63 -4.56 -5.61 -2.59
C LEU A 63 -6.02 -5.56 -2.18
N MET A 64 -6.60 -4.37 -2.13
CA MET A 64 -8.03 -4.20 -1.89
C MET A 64 -8.65 -3.38 -3.02
N PRO A 65 -9.16 -4.04 -4.08
CA PRO A 65 -9.81 -3.33 -5.16
C PRO A 65 -11.13 -2.70 -4.67
N ASN A 66 -11.55 -1.62 -5.32
CA ASN A 66 -12.81 -0.93 -5.02
C ASN A 66 -14.06 -1.84 -5.03
N THR A 67 -14.01 -2.96 -5.75
CA THR A 67 -15.10 -3.94 -5.83
C THR A 67 -15.20 -4.84 -4.59
N LYS A 68 -14.13 -4.88 -3.78
CA LYS A 68 -14.03 -5.64 -2.53
C LYS A 68 -13.96 -4.74 -1.31
N SER A 69 -13.56 -3.48 -1.48
CA SER A 69 -13.53 -2.51 -0.39
C SER A 69 -14.92 -2.20 0.14
N LYS A 70 -14.98 -1.96 1.45
CA LYS A 70 -16.23 -1.82 2.18
C LYS A 70 -16.37 -0.43 2.80
N PRO A 71 -17.48 0.30 2.54
CA PRO A 71 -17.71 1.60 3.17
C PRO A 71 -17.61 1.56 4.69
N GLU A 72 -18.10 0.48 5.30
CA GLU A 72 -18.07 0.25 6.74
C GLU A 72 -16.66 0.08 7.32
N MET A 73 -15.62 -0.10 6.49
CA MET A 73 -14.21 -0.15 6.88
C MET A 73 -13.44 1.09 6.40
N GLY A 74 -14.13 2.14 5.95
CA GLY A 74 -13.49 3.32 5.36
C GLY A 74 -12.95 3.08 3.94
N TYR A 75 -13.40 2.02 3.27
CA TYR A 75 -12.96 1.53 1.97
C TYR A 75 -11.51 1.02 1.92
N PHE A 76 -10.52 1.86 2.21
CA PHE A 76 -9.11 1.56 2.02
C PHE A 76 -8.34 1.76 3.32
N TYR A 77 -7.33 0.93 3.59
CA TYR A 77 -6.40 1.18 4.70
C TYR A 77 -5.76 2.55 4.57
N THR A 78 -5.33 2.93 3.36
CA THR A 78 -4.75 4.26 3.12
C THR A 78 -5.69 5.42 3.48
N ASN A 79 -7.02 5.19 3.53
CA ASN A 79 -7.98 6.22 3.97
C ASN A 79 -8.06 6.39 5.49
N ILE A 80 -7.49 5.45 6.26
CA ILE A 80 -7.26 5.61 7.70
C ILE A 80 -6.14 6.64 7.89
N GLU A 81 -5.04 6.48 7.16
CA GLU A 81 -3.87 7.36 7.28
C GLU A 81 -4.08 8.73 6.61
N PHE A 82 -4.79 8.77 5.49
CA PHE A 82 -4.99 9.98 4.68
C PHE A 82 -6.46 10.25 4.40
N CYS A 83 -6.83 11.53 4.31
CA CYS A 83 -8.12 11.91 3.78
C CYS A 83 -8.16 11.65 2.27
N LEU A 84 -8.94 10.64 1.85
CA LEU A 84 -9.11 10.27 0.44
C LEU A 84 -10.54 10.53 -0.08
N ASP A 85 -11.28 11.42 0.58
CA ASP A 85 -12.70 11.68 0.30
C ASP A 85 -12.94 12.03 -1.19
N ASP A 86 -12.07 12.81 -1.81
CA ASP A 86 -12.16 13.15 -3.25
C ASP A 86 -11.98 11.95 -4.17
N VAL A 87 -11.18 10.96 -3.77
CA VAL A 87 -11.00 9.70 -4.51
C VAL A 87 -12.22 8.82 -4.33
N ILE A 88 -12.65 8.64 -3.07
CA ILE A 88 -13.75 7.75 -2.68
C ILE A 88 -15.08 8.24 -3.25
N ASN A 89 -15.36 9.55 -3.16
CA ASN A 89 -16.62 10.14 -3.61
C ASN A 89 -16.67 10.38 -5.13
N ASN A 90 -15.59 10.11 -5.86
CA ASN A 90 -15.54 10.30 -7.31
C ASN A 90 -15.48 8.95 -8.03
N PRO A 91 -16.58 8.50 -8.67
CA PRO A 91 -16.62 7.22 -9.38
C PRO A 91 -15.58 7.08 -10.50
N LYS A 92 -15.06 8.19 -11.06
CA LYS A 92 -14.00 8.16 -12.06
C LYS A 92 -12.67 7.66 -11.49
N TYR A 93 -12.43 7.86 -10.20
CA TYR A 93 -11.24 7.38 -9.51
C TYR A 93 -11.55 6.11 -8.73
N MET A 94 -12.58 6.14 -7.88
CA MET A 94 -12.97 5.01 -7.04
C MET A 94 -13.13 3.73 -7.83
N ASN A 95 -13.82 3.74 -8.98
CA ASN A 95 -14.09 2.52 -9.75
C ASN A 95 -12.87 1.82 -10.36
N TYR A 96 -11.70 2.47 -10.33
CA TYR A 96 -10.47 1.97 -10.96
C TYR A 96 -9.29 2.02 -10.00
N THR A 97 -9.55 2.01 -8.69
CA THR A 97 -8.53 2.13 -7.64
C THR A 97 -8.49 0.86 -6.80
N SER A 98 -7.29 0.46 -6.39
CA SER A 98 -7.07 -0.55 -5.37
C SER A 98 -6.09 -0.01 -4.34
N ASP A 99 -6.38 -0.27 -3.07
CA ASP A 99 -5.36 -0.13 -2.03
C ASP A 99 -4.28 -1.21 -2.25
N LEU A 100 -3.04 -0.88 -1.87
CA LEU A 100 -1.84 -1.69 -1.99
C LEU A 100 -1.05 -1.55 -0.70
N GLY A 101 -0.87 -2.65 0.01
CA GLY A 101 -0.18 -2.62 1.30
C GLY A 101 0.49 -3.93 1.65
N ARG A 102 1.02 -3.98 2.87
CA ARG A 102 1.65 -5.15 3.50
C ARG A 102 2.71 -5.81 2.59
N LEU A 103 3.58 -5.00 1.97
CA LEU A 103 4.69 -5.55 1.17
C LEU A 103 5.64 -6.30 2.08
N VAL A 104 5.77 -7.60 1.85
CA VAL A 104 6.76 -8.43 2.52
C VAL A 104 7.56 -9.19 1.50
N ILE A 105 8.87 -9.27 1.72
CA ILE A 105 9.78 -10.19 1.03
C ILE A 105 10.73 -10.72 2.10
N LEU A 106 10.85 -12.04 2.22
CA LEU A 106 11.79 -12.67 3.16
C LEU A 106 13.22 -12.22 2.88
N LYS A 107 14.00 -12.06 3.94
CA LYS A 107 15.33 -11.43 3.91
C LYS A 107 16.26 -12.04 2.88
N GLU A 108 16.32 -13.37 2.81
CA GLU A 108 17.13 -14.15 1.88
C GLU A 108 16.64 -14.07 0.42
N HIS A 109 15.40 -13.63 0.22
CA HIS A 109 14.79 -13.39 -1.09
C HIS A 109 14.78 -11.90 -1.48
N ARG A 110 15.30 -10.99 -0.65
CA ARG A 110 15.34 -9.55 -0.97
C ARG A 110 16.35 -9.26 -2.06
N GLY A 111 15.89 -8.57 -3.11
CA GLY A 111 16.74 -8.17 -4.23
C GLY A 111 15.94 -7.51 -5.32
N GLY A 112 16.64 -7.01 -6.35
CA GLY A 112 16.00 -6.34 -7.48
C GLY A 112 15.03 -7.26 -8.23
N THR A 113 15.38 -8.54 -8.38
CA THR A 113 14.58 -9.54 -9.10
C THR A 113 13.22 -9.78 -8.44
N SER A 114 13.20 -10.02 -7.13
CA SER A 114 11.96 -10.29 -6.38
C SER A 114 10.99 -9.11 -6.45
N LEU A 115 11.50 -7.89 -6.30
CA LEU A 115 10.67 -6.68 -6.43
C LEU A 115 10.11 -6.52 -7.85
N ILE A 116 10.92 -6.78 -8.89
CA ILE A 116 10.48 -6.76 -10.29
C ILE A 116 9.36 -7.79 -10.51
N LEU A 117 9.55 -9.03 -10.05
CA LEU A 117 8.55 -10.10 -10.20
C LEU A 117 7.24 -9.74 -9.51
N MET A 118 7.33 -9.18 -8.30
CA MET A 118 6.17 -8.69 -7.56
C MET A 118 5.43 -7.61 -8.32
N TRP A 119 6.14 -6.64 -8.89
CA TRP A 119 5.55 -5.58 -9.71
C TRP A 119 4.97 -6.08 -11.04
N MET A 120 5.55 -7.12 -11.64
CA MET A 120 4.93 -7.81 -12.78
C MET A 120 3.61 -8.48 -12.38
N GLY A 121 3.57 -9.10 -11.19
CA GLY A 121 2.36 -9.63 -10.58
C GLY A 121 1.30 -8.54 -10.35
N LEU A 122 1.68 -7.41 -9.75
CA LEU A 122 0.80 -6.25 -9.57
C LEU A 122 0.24 -5.74 -10.90
N LEU A 123 1.09 -5.55 -11.91
CA LEU A 123 0.63 -5.12 -13.23
C LEU A 123 -0.38 -6.11 -13.82
N GLN A 124 -0.11 -7.40 -13.71
CA GLN A 124 -1.00 -8.44 -14.21
C GLN A 124 -2.35 -8.43 -13.48
N TYR A 125 -2.33 -8.26 -12.16
CA TYR A 125 -3.53 -8.08 -11.36
C TYR A 125 -4.32 -6.84 -11.79
N CYS A 126 -3.65 -5.69 -11.95
CA CYS A 126 -4.30 -4.45 -12.37
C CYS A 126 -4.97 -4.56 -13.75
N ILE A 127 -4.38 -5.31 -14.68
CA ILE A 127 -5.01 -5.50 -15.99
C ILE A 127 -6.22 -6.42 -15.87
N ASN A 128 -6.12 -7.50 -15.09
CA ASN A 128 -7.20 -8.47 -14.96
C ASN A 128 -8.45 -7.90 -14.28
N ASN A 129 -8.26 -6.97 -13.35
CA ASN A 129 -9.32 -6.35 -12.53
C ASN A 129 -9.67 -4.91 -12.97
N ASP A 130 -9.14 -4.46 -14.10
CA ASP A 130 -9.27 -3.09 -14.63
C ASP A 130 -8.92 -1.95 -13.64
N ILE A 131 -7.90 -2.18 -12.82
CA ILE A 131 -7.38 -1.16 -11.92
C ILE A 131 -6.43 -0.24 -12.68
N THR A 132 -6.62 1.06 -12.51
CA THR A 132 -5.77 2.10 -13.09
C THR A 132 -4.82 2.70 -12.05
N TYR A 133 -5.25 2.80 -10.80
CA TYR A 133 -4.48 3.41 -9.72
C TYR A 133 -4.29 2.41 -8.57
N LEU A 134 -3.05 2.29 -8.10
CA LEU A 134 -2.74 1.68 -6.82
C LEU A 134 -2.42 2.80 -5.84
N LEU A 135 -3.06 2.80 -4.68
CA LEU A 135 -2.78 3.70 -3.57
C LEU A 135 -2.19 2.89 -2.42
N GLY A 136 -1.20 3.42 -1.72
CA GLY A 136 -0.63 2.74 -0.57
C GLY A 136 0.31 3.63 0.23
N CYS A 137 0.73 3.12 1.38
CA CYS A 137 1.70 3.78 2.23
C CYS A 137 3.13 3.31 1.91
N GLY A 138 4.04 4.27 1.77
CA GLY A 138 5.47 4.04 1.74
C GLY A 138 6.11 4.52 3.03
N SER A 139 6.28 3.62 3.98
CA SER A 139 6.78 3.93 5.31
C SER A 139 8.26 4.33 5.30
N LEU A 140 8.59 5.33 6.11
CA LEU A 140 9.95 5.66 6.49
C LEU A 140 10.41 4.69 7.59
N TYR A 141 11.72 4.65 7.85
CA TYR A 141 12.27 3.76 8.87
C TYR A 141 11.78 4.13 10.28
N THR A 142 11.57 3.13 11.13
CA THR A 142 11.26 3.33 12.55
C THR A 142 12.29 4.20 13.24
N GLY A 143 11.83 5.09 14.13
CA GLY A 143 12.67 6.07 14.79
C GLY A 143 13.06 7.29 13.94
N THR A 144 12.50 7.43 12.72
CA THR A 144 12.59 8.68 11.97
C THR A 144 11.93 9.80 12.77
N THR A 145 12.69 10.86 13.06
CA THR A 145 12.22 12.05 13.79
C THR A 145 11.43 13.00 12.88
N LYS A 146 10.58 13.83 13.47
CA LYS A 146 9.84 14.87 12.74
C LYS A 146 10.76 15.78 11.93
N GLU A 147 11.90 16.21 12.49
CA GLU A 147 12.86 17.06 11.78
C GLU A 147 13.43 16.36 10.54
N GLN A 148 13.71 15.06 10.63
CA GLN A 148 14.17 14.27 9.47
C GLN A 148 13.09 14.16 8.39
N VAL A 149 11.82 14.05 8.79
CA VAL A 149 10.67 14.06 7.86
C VAL A 149 10.56 15.41 7.16
N GLU A 150 10.63 16.52 7.90
CA GLU A 150 10.59 17.88 7.33
C GLU A 150 11.70 18.11 6.30
N GLN A 151 12.92 17.65 6.62
CA GLN A 151 14.06 17.69 5.69
C GLN A 151 13.83 16.82 4.44
N LEU A 152 13.25 15.64 4.61
CA LEU A 152 12.89 14.76 3.49
C LEU A 152 11.84 15.40 2.58
N ILE A 153 10.76 15.96 3.15
CA ILE A 153 9.71 16.64 2.38
C ILE A 153 10.28 17.83 1.62
N ALA A 154 11.05 18.70 2.28
CA ALA A 154 11.69 19.83 1.60
C ALA A 154 12.59 19.38 0.44
N LYS A 155 13.30 18.26 0.59
CA LYS A 155 14.10 17.66 -0.48
C LYS A 155 13.25 17.10 -1.62
N LEU A 156 12.13 16.44 -1.31
CA LEU A 156 11.20 15.91 -2.31
C LEU A 156 10.53 17.04 -3.10
N GLU A 157 10.08 18.10 -2.42
CA GLU A 157 9.53 19.32 -3.02
C GLU A 157 10.55 19.98 -3.95
N HIS A 158 11.78 20.20 -3.47
CA HIS A 158 12.85 20.82 -4.25
C HIS A 158 13.15 20.01 -5.53
N LYS A 159 13.07 18.68 -5.45
CA LYS A 159 13.26 17.79 -6.60
C LYS A 159 12.00 17.57 -7.44
N LYS A 160 10.86 18.16 -7.06
CA LYS A 160 9.54 17.95 -7.69
C LYS A 160 9.14 16.48 -7.75
N LEU A 161 9.44 15.75 -6.68
CA LEU A 161 9.17 14.32 -6.52
C LEU A 161 7.94 14.03 -5.64
N ILE A 162 7.28 15.09 -5.17
CA ILE A 162 6.06 15.04 -4.37
C ILE A 162 5.07 16.06 -4.94
N VAL A 163 3.79 15.74 -4.89
CA VAL A 163 2.69 16.59 -5.36
C VAL A 163 1.78 16.88 -4.18
N HIS A 164 1.44 18.14 -3.97
CA HIS A 164 0.47 18.53 -2.94
C HIS A 164 -0.90 18.69 -3.58
N GLU A 165 -1.84 17.83 -3.20
CA GLU A 165 -3.24 17.93 -3.58
C GLU A 165 -4.03 18.51 -2.39
N PRO A 166 -4.75 19.64 -2.54
CA PRO A 166 -5.35 20.36 -1.42
C PRO A 166 -6.30 19.53 -0.54
N ASN A 167 -6.95 18.53 -1.14
CA ASN A 167 -7.95 17.69 -0.46
C ASN A 167 -7.39 16.30 -0.08
N ILE A 168 -6.09 16.08 -0.24
CA ILE A 168 -5.40 14.87 0.21
C ILE A 168 -4.35 15.27 1.23
N PHE A 169 -4.65 14.99 2.49
CA PHE A 169 -3.82 15.34 3.64
C PHE A 169 -3.80 14.19 4.64
N PRO A 170 -2.72 14.05 5.43
CA PRO A 170 -2.69 13.06 6.50
C PRO A 170 -3.81 13.34 7.49
N ARG A 171 -4.56 12.31 7.90
CA ARG A 171 -5.56 12.47 8.95
C ARG A 171 -4.85 12.80 10.26
N PRO A 172 -5.42 13.68 11.10
CA PRO A 172 -4.87 13.91 12.43
C PRO A 172 -4.91 12.62 13.25
N PRO A 173 -3.99 12.44 14.23
CA PRO A 173 -3.93 11.23 15.05
C PRO A 173 -5.27 10.87 15.69
N SER A 174 -6.07 11.86 16.10
CA SER A 174 -7.40 11.66 16.71
C SER A 174 -8.41 11.02 15.74
N GLU A 175 -8.43 11.44 14.47
CA GLU A 175 -9.27 10.80 13.45
C GLU A 175 -8.78 9.38 13.15
N GLN A 176 -7.46 9.18 13.05
CA GLN A 176 -6.88 7.86 12.88
C GLN A 176 -7.31 6.92 14.02
N ARG A 177 -7.20 7.34 15.30
CA ARG A 177 -7.71 6.56 16.46
C ARG A 177 -9.15 6.14 16.29
N ILE A 178 -10.00 7.08 15.88
CA ILE A 178 -11.44 6.82 15.72
C ILE A 178 -11.67 5.78 14.62
N LEU A 179 -10.98 5.90 13.49
CA LEU A 179 -11.11 4.96 12.38
C LEU A 179 -10.51 3.59 12.74
N CYS A 180 -9.30 3.54 13.32
CA CYS A 180 -8.69 2.30 13.80
C CYS A 180 -9.59 1.59 14.80
N LYS A 181 -10.06 2.29 15.85
CA LYS A 181 -10.99 1.72 16.84
C LYS A 181 -12.29 1.22 16.21
N LYS A 182 -12.81 1.97 15.24
CA LYS A 182 -14.07 1.61 14.59
C LYS A 182 -13.93 0.40 13.66
N TYR A 183 -12.76 0.20 13.06
CA TYR A 183 -12.61 -0.70 11.91
C TYR A 183 -11.57 -1.82 12.07
N MET A 184 -10.63 -1.75 13.01
CA MET A 184 -9.46 -2.65 13.10
C MET A 184 -9.32 -3.44 14.42
N ASP A 185 -10.18 -3.22 15.43
CA ASP A 185 -9.91 -3.61 16.83
C ASP A 185 -9.63 -5.10 17.12
N LYS A 186 -8.46 -5.37 17.74
CA LYS A 186 -8.32 -6.20 18.95
C LYS A 186 -7.09 -5.92 19.84
N ASP A 187 -6.36 -4.81 19.70
CA ASP A 187 -5.47 -4.35 20.79
C ASP A 187 -5.84 -2.94 21.23
N PRO A 188 -6.46 -2.78 22.42
CA PRO A 188 -6.85 -1.47 22.91
C PRO A 188 -5.68 -0.59 23.32
N ASN A 189 -4.45 -1.10 23.49
CA ASN A 189 -3.35 -0.28 24.02
C ASN A 189 -1.94 -0.94 23.96
N PRO A 190 -1.23 -1.00 22.82
CA PRO A 190 0.19 -0.76 22.89
C PRO A 190 0.37 0.65 23.49
N GLU A 191 1.33 0.87 24.38
CA GLU A 191 1.62 2.19 24.95
C GLU A 191 1.94 3.17 23.80
N TYR A 192 0.90 3.79 23.25
CA TYR A 192 1.04 4.66 22.08
C TYR A 192 1.90 5.84 22.49
N ALA A 193 2.88 6.18 21.66
CA ALA A 193 3.56 7.46 21.80
C ALA A 193 2.48 8.55 21.75
N ASP A 194 2.32 9.32 22.84
CA ASP A 194 1.41 10.45 22.88
C ASP A 194 1.94 11.54 21.93
N VAL A 195 1.54 11.44 20.66
CA VAL A 195 1.82 12.46 19.64
C VAL A 195 0.88 13.67 19.76
N GLY A 196 -0.01 13.70 20.76
CA GLY A 196 -1.06 14.71 20.90
C GLY A 196 -2.16 14.57 19.85
N ASP A 197 -3.27 15.28 20.04
CA ASP A 197 -4.41 15.27 19.11
C ASP A 197 -4.23 16.24 17.91
N ASP A 198 -3.12 16.97 17.87
CA ASP A 198 -2.86 18.00 16.87
C ASP A 198 -2.37 17.41 15.54
N ILE A 199 -2.76 18.06 14.43
CA ILE A 199 -2.17 17.80 13.11
C ILE A 199 -0.65 17.99 13.22
N ILE A 200 0.12 17.08 12.63
CA ILE A 200 1.58 17.23 12.56
C ILE A 200 1.89 18.47 11.71
N ASP A 201 2.19 19.56 12.39
CA ASP A 201 2.59 20.82 11.78
C ASP A 201 4.00 20.69 11.20
N TYR A 202 4.11 20.32 9.92
CA TYR A 202 5.38 20.22 9.21
C TYR A 202 5.91 21.62 8.88
N LYS A 203 7.08 21.93 9.41
CA LYS A 203 7.75 23.21 9.18
C LYS A 203 8.76 23.08 8.05
N LYS A 204 8.78 24.07 7.17
CA LYS A 204 9.80 24.13 6.13
C LYS A 204 11.16 24.45 6.76
N PRO A 205 12.17 23.58 6.62
CA PRO A 205 13.48 23.83 7.18
C PRO A 205 14.17 25.01 6.45
N LYS A 206 15.02 25.73 7.18
CA LYS A 206 15.79 26.87 6.62
C LYS A 206 16.82 26.42 5.58
N THR A 207 17.38 25.22 5.76
CA THR A 207 18.38 24.60 4.89
C THR A 207 18.01 23.15 4.62
N ILE A 208 18.18 22.70 3.38
CA ILE A 208 17.91 21.31 3.00
C ILE A 208 19.18 20.48 3.21
N GLU A 209 19.15 19.60 4.20
CA GLU A 209 20.22 18.66 4.49
C GLU A 209 20.13 17.42 3.59
N ASN A 210 21.22 16.65 3.53
CA ASN A 210 21.26 15.45 2.72
C ASN A 210 20.61 14.25 3.44
N VAL A 211 19.29 14.27 3.60
CA VAL A 211 18.55 13.12 4.16
C VAL A 211 18.50 11.98 3.14
N LYS A 212 18.78 10.76 3.58
CA LYS A 212 18.77 9.57 2.73
C LYS A 212 17.32 9.10 2.53
N LEU A 213 16.85 9.12 1.29
CA LEU A 213 15.55 8.50 0.97
C LEU A 213 15.63 6.99 1.20
N PRO A 214 14.59 6.38 1.79
CA PRO A 214 14.45 4.92 1.82
C PRO A 214 14.57 4.34 0.42
N ILE A 215 15.19 3.16 0.32
CA ILE A 215 15.42 2.50 -0.97
C ILE A 215 14.08 2.23 -1.66
N LEU A 216 13.05 1.83 -0.92
CA LEU A 216 11.73 1.53 -1.47
C LEU A 216 11.09 2.75 -2.15
N ILE A 217 11.17 3.94 -1.54
CA ILE A 217 10.67 5.18 -2.16
C ILE A 217 11.40 5.48 -3.47
N LYS A 218 12.73 5.30 -3.51
CA LYS A 218 13.49 5.44 -4.77
C LYS A 218 13.04 4.43 -5.82
N ARG A 219 12.70 3.20 -5.41
CA ARG A 219 12.18 2.17 -6.30
C ARG A 219 10.80 2.55 -6.84
N TYR A 220 9.89 3.05 -6.01
CA TYR A 220 8.60 3.56 -6.47
C TYR A 220 8.74 4.70 -7.50
N GLN A 221 9.70 5.61 -7.32
CA GLN A 221 9.98 6.63 -8.32
C GLN A 221 10.43 6.06 -9.67
N GLN A 222 11.17 4.94 -9.68
CA GLN A 222 11.61 4.30 -10.94
C GLN A 222 10.43 3.82 -11.77
N VAL A 223 9.36 3.31 -11.14
CA VAL A 223 8.14 2.87 -11.85
C VAL A 223 7.18 4.00 -12.18
N GLY A 224 7.57 5.25 -11.91
CA GLY A 224 6.74 6.43 -12.12
C GLY A 224 5.59 6.52 -11.11
N ALA A 225 5.82 6.08 -9.87
CA ALA A 225 4.94 6.41 -8.75
C ALA A 225 5.07 7.90 -8.40
N VAL A 226 3.98 8.44 -7.87
CA VAL A 226 3.88 9.82 -7.39
C VAL A 226 3.72 9.77 -5.88
N LEU A 227 4.52 10.55 -5.16
CA LEU A 227 4.31 10.80 -3.74
C LEU A 227 3.32 11.96 -3.61
N VAL A 228 2.37 11.86 -2.68
CA VAL A 228 1.28 12.83 -2.54
C VAL A 228 1.21 13.37 -1.12
N GLY A 229 1.12 14.70 -0.99
CA GLY A 229 0.85 15.37 0.27
C GLY A 229 1.97 15.26 1.31
N TYR A 230 1.63 15.56 2.56
CA TYR A 230 2.53 15.38 3.69
C TYR A 230 2.38 13.97 4.28
N PRO A 231 3.40 13.42 4.97
CA PRO A 231 3.32 12.10 5.56
C PRO A 231 2.30 12.04 6.70
N ALA A 232 1.63 10.90 6.82
CA ALA A 232 0.90 10.54 8.03
C ALA A 232 1.88 9.95 9.05
N TYR A 233 1.56 10.03 10.34
CA TYR A 233 2.30 9.28 11.35
C TYR A 233 1.47 8.08 11.75
N ASP A 234 1.90 6.92 11.31
CA ASP A 234 1.33 5.64 11.69
C ASP A 234 1.94 5.25 13.05
N GLY A 235 1.45 5.91 14.09
CA GLY A 235 1.84 5.62 15.47
C GLY A 235 1.11 4.43 16.08
N TYR A 236 0.12 3.86 15.37
CA TYR A 236 -0.74 2.80 15.89
C TYR A 236 -0.15 1.43 15.61
N ASP A 237 0.23 1.18 14.35
CA ASP A 237 0.70 -0.13 13.93
C ASP A 237 2.23 -0.20 13.96
N PHE A 238 2.93 0.80 13.39
CA PHE A 238 4.37 0.68 13.06
C PHE A 238 5.31 1.68 13.76
N GLY A 239 4.81 2.81 14.27
CA GLY A 239 5.65 3.89 14.78
C GLY A 239 6.45 4.60 13.68
N THR A 240 5.89 4.68 12.48
CA THR A 240 6.57 5.19 11.28
C THR A 240 5.84 6.40 10.69
N PHE A 241 6.56 7.14 9.84
CA PHE A 241 5.93 8.14 8.99
C PHE A 241 5.65 7.54 7.62
N ASP A 242 4.40 7.61 7.20
CA ASP A 242 3.93 7.04 5.95
C ASP A 242 3.81 8.10 4.87
N LEU A 243 4.43 7.87 3.72
CA LEU A 243 4.19 8.68 2.53
C LEU A 243 3.07 8.05 1.71
N LEU A 244 2.07 8.85 1.31
CA LEU A 244 1.10 8.38 0.34
C LEU A 244 1.78 8.18 -1.02
N VAL A 245 1.75 6.96 -1.52
CA VAL A 245 2.29 6.54 -2.81
C VAL A 245 1.13 6.20 -3.74
N MET A 246 1.11 6.84 -4.91
CA MET A 246 0.19 6.50 -6.00
C MET A 246 0.96 5.93 -7.20
N ILE A 247 0.57 4.75 -7.67
CA ILE A 247 1.12 4.13 -8.87
C ILE A 247 0.07 4.07 -9.96
N ASN A 248 0.37 4.59 -11.15
CA ASN A 248 -0.49 4.44 -12.30
C ASN A 248 -0.13 3.17 -13.09
N ARG A 249 -1.12 2.34 -13.43
CA ARG A 249 -0.92 1.13 -14.25
C ARG A 249 -0.13 1.42 -15.54
N LYS A 250 -0.34 2.58 -16.17
CA LYS A 250 0.36 2.97 -17.40
C LYS A 250 1.86 3.19 -17.17
N THR A 251 2.25 3.87 -16.10
CA THR A 251 3.66 4.12 -15.79
C THR A 251 4.36 2.82 -15.42
N LEU A 252 3.73 2.00 -14.57
CA LEU A 252 4.21 0.65 -14.24
C LEU A 252 4.41 -0.23 -15.48
N LYS A 253 3.42 -0.25 -16.38
CA LYS A 253 3.50 -0.99 -17.66
C LYS A 253 4.63 -0.49 -18.55
N THR A 254 4.83 0.82 -18.62
CA THR A 254 5.86 1.43 -19.46
C THR A 254 7.24 1.09 -18.92
N TRP A 255 7.40 1.13 -17.59
CA TRP A 255 8.64 0.75 -16.94
C TRP A 255 9.00 -0.73 -17.12
N ILE A 256 8.03 -1.65 -16.95
CA ILE A 256 8.27 -3.09 -17.18
C ILE A 256 8.72 -3.35 -18.63
N ALA A 257 8.18 -2.60 -19.59
CA ALA A 257 8.56 -2.73 -21.00
C ALA A 257 10.03 -2.35 -21.29
N ILE A 258 10.69 -1.56 -20.44
CA ILE A 258 12.12 -1.21 -20.58
C ILE A 258 13.01 -2.46 -20.52
N TYR A 259 12.59 -3.49 -19.78
CA TYR A 259 13.31 -4.75 -19.66
C TYR A 259 13.18 -5.64 -20.92
N GLY A 260 12.63 -5.13 -22.02
CA GLY A 260 12.37 -5.90 -23.23
C GLY A 260 11.24 -6.92 -23.08
N ILE A 261 10.54 -6.91 -21.95
CA ILE A 261 9.46 -7.84 -21.62
C ILE A 261 8.12 -7.14 -21.81
N LYS A 262 7.27 -7.69 -22.68
CA LYS A 262 5.90 -7.21 -22.87
C LYS A 262 4.91 -8.27 -22.44
N LEU A 263 4.11 -7.97 -21.43
CA LEU A 263 2.95 -8.78 -21.06
C LEU A 263 1.91 -8.75 -22.20
N LYS A 264 1.58 -9.93 -22.72
CA LYS A 264 0.54 -10.14 -23.72
C LYS A 264 -0.55 -11.02 -23.11
N LEU A 265 -1.72 -10.43 -22.87
CA LEU A 265 -2.87 -11.15 -22.33
C LEU A 265 -3.67 -11.79 -23.46
N LEU A 266 -3.67 -13.12 -23.50
CA LEU A 266 -4.48 -13.90 -24.43
C LEU A 266 -5.89 -14.06 -23.81
N GLY A 267 -6.82 -13.14 -24.09
CA GLY A 267 -8.19 -13.23 -23.55
C GLY A 267 -9.13 -12.03 -23.74
N ASP A 268 -8.60 -10.84 -24.07
CA ASP A 268 -9.42 -9.61 -24.21
C ASP A 268 -10.52 -9.67 -25.28
N ARG A 269 -10.41 -10.56 -26.28
CA ARG A 269 -11.46 -10.77 -27.27
C ARG A 269 -12.70 -11.47 -26.70
N LEU A 270 -12.55 -12.32 -25.67
CA LEU A 270 -13.66 -13.10 -25.12
C LEU A 270 -14.47 -12.30 -24.08
N ARG A 271 -13.84 -11.46 -23.26
CA ARG A 271 -14.54 -10.60 -22.27
C ARG A 271 -15.42 -9.53 -22.94
N LYS A 272 -14.95 -8.94 -24.05
CA LYS A 272 -15.74 -7.95 -24.82
C LYS A 272 -16.94 -8.55 -25.57
N GLY A 273 -16.97 -9.87 -25.77
CA GLY A 273 -18.12 -10.59 -26.36
C GLY A 273 -19.25 -10.88 -25.36
N ALA A 274 -18.93 -11.08 -24.08
CA ALA A 274 -19.93 -11.40 -23.04
C ALA A 274 -20.78 -10.18 -22.64
N SER A 275 -20.21 -8.98 -22.63
CA SER A 275 -20.93 -7.73 -22.33
C SER A 275 -21.96 -7.34 -23.41
N LYS A 276 -21.71 -7.65 -24.69
CA LYS A 276 -22.65 -7.35 -25.78
C LYS A 276 -23.89 -8.25 -25.79
N LYS A 277 -23.84 -9.47 -25.24
CA LYS A 277 -24.99 -10.39 -25.21
C LYS A 277 -26.07 -10.07 -24.17
N LYS A 278 -25.78 -9.20 -23.18
CA LYS A 278 -26.78 -8.77 -22.17
C LYS A 278 -27.60 -7.54 -22.58
N LYS A 279 -27.23 -6.82 -23.66
CA LYS A 279 -27.95 -5.62 -24.14
C LYS A 279 -28.95 -5.88 -25.28
N SER A 280 -29.13 -7.13 -25.73
CA SER A 280 -30.05 -7.48 -26.83
C SER A 280 -31.29 -8.27 -26.39
N LYS A 281 -31.67 -8.20 -25.11
CA LYS A 281 -32.95 -8.71 -24.60
C LYS A 281 -33.64 -7.64 -23.76
N LYS A 282 -34.13 -6.60 -24.42
CA LYS A 282 -35.28 -5.78 -24.02
C LYS A 282 -35.93 -5.26 -25.29
#